data_AF-A0A379LHR3-F1
#
_entry.id   AF-A0A379LHR3-F1
#
_cell.length_a   1.000
_cell.length_b   1.000
_cell.length_c   1.000
_cell.angle_alpha   90.00
_cell.angle_beta   90.00
_cell.angle_gamma   90.00
#
_symmetry.space_group_name_H-M   'P 1'
#
loop_
_entity.id
_entity.type
_entity.pdbx_description
1 polymer ?
#
loop_
_entity_poly.entity_id
_entity_poly.type
_entity_poly.pdbx_seq_one_letter_code
_entity_poly.pdbx_strand_id
1 'polypeptide(L)'
;MFAFVFTLVLIWLAMWAFFKFMYPKPPKEFMPKKGDIITPRDCDLCGYPLAEYRGVIEAIPQAQLAEAEQTQVTQLTAEVAAINEQILAYETTVNDKAHQKTLTRQQKKQASAQYEQLQKQLFEKNQQLKKMTSWFFCNYDHQADFHANRAP
;
A
#
# COMPACT_ATOMS: atom_id res chain seq x y z
N MET A 1 -33.99 39.59 16.61
CA MET A 1 -33.38 38.65 15.65
C MET A 1 -31.86 38.79 15.55
N PHE A 2 -31.31 40.01 15.44
CA PHE A 2 -29.85 40.23 15.32
C PHE A 2 -29.01 39.63 16.47
N ALA A 3 -29.44 39.82 17.73
CA ALA A 3 -28.75 39.26 18.89
C ALA A 3 -28.68 37.72 18.89
N PHE A 4 -29.73 37.06 18.42
CA PHE A 4 -29.79 35.59 18.31
C PHE A 4 -28.84 35.05 17.23
N VAL A 5 -28.73 35.76 16.10
CA VAL A 5 -27.78 35.38 15.04
C VAL A 5 -26.34 35.58 15.52
N PHE A 6 -26.06 36.68 16.24
CA PHE A 6 -24.73 36.97 16.76
C PHE A 6 -24.24 35.93 17.79
N THR A 7 -25.11 35.47 18.70
CA THR A 7 -24.76 34.43 19.66
C THR A 7 -24.44 33.10 18.99
N LEU A 8 -25.17 32.71 17.95
CA LEU A 8 -24.87 31.50 17.18
C LEU A 8 -23.48 31.57 16.50
N VAL A 9 -23.10 32.73 15.95
CA VAL A 9 -21.78 32.92 15.34
C VAL A 9 -20.66 32.85 16.37
N LEU A 10 -20.85 33.43 17.56
CA LEU A 10 -19.86 33.34 18.65
C LEU A 10 -19.69 31.90 19.14
N ILE A 11 -20.79 31.16 19.32
CA ILE A 11 -20.73 29.75 19.71
C ILE A 11 -20.01 28.94 18.62
N TRP A 12 -20.31 29.17 17.34
CA TRP A 12 -19.64 28.49 16.24
C TRP A 12 -18.14 28.76 16.19
N LEU A 13 -17.71 30.03 16.34
CA LEU A 13 -16.30 30.40 16.40
C LEU A 13 -15.60 29.81 17.63
N ALA A 14 -16.25 29.85 18.79
CA ALA A 14 -15.72 29.27 20.02
C ALA A 14 -15.54 27.75 19.89
N MET A 15 -16.55 27.05 19.34
CA MET A 15 -16.45 25.62 19.03
C MET A 15 -15.31 25.34 18.05
N TRP A 16 -15.21 26.11 16.94
CA TRP A 16 -14.13 25.93 15.96
C TRP A 16 -12.74 26.09 16.57
N ALA A 17 -12.53 27.14 17.36
CA ALA A 17 -11.26 27.40 18.04
C ALA A 17 -10.93 26.29 19.05
N PHE A 18 -11.92 25.85 19.83
CA PHE A 18 -11.77 24.75 20.78
C PHE A 18 -11.38 23.44 20.08
N PHE A 19 -12.09 23.06 19.00
CA PHE A 19 -11.76 21.86 18.24
C PHE A 19 -10.38 21.93 17.60
N LYS A 20 -9.96 23.09 17.09
CA LYS A 20 -8.63 23.29 16.52
C LYS A 20 -7.51 23.16 17.57
N PHE A 21 -7.77 23.59 18.81
CA PHE A 21 -6.81 23.54 19.90
C PHE A 21 -6.74 22.17 20.58
N MET A 22 -7.89 21.56 20.87
CA MET A 22 -7.97 20.25 21.54
C MET A 22 -7.60 19.09 20.62
N TYR A 23 -7.83 19.22 19.32
CA TYR A 23 -7.53 18.19 18.33
C TYR A 23 -6.63 18.76 17.24
N PRO A 24 -5.37 19.12 17.58
CA PRO A 24 -4.42 19.58 16.59
C PRO A 24 -4.22 18.46 15.56
N LYS A 25 -4.20 18.83 14.27
CA LYS A 25 -3.96 17.85 13.20
C LYS A 25 -2.61 17.18 13.45
N PRO A 26 -2.50 15.84 13.27
CA PRO A 26 -1.23 15.14 13.45
C PRO A 26 -0.18 15.75 12.50
N PRO A 27 1.10 15.83 12.92
CA PRO A 27 2.14 16.39 12.08
C PRO A 27 2.27 15.57 10.79
N LYS A 28 2.58 16.27 9.69
CA LYS A 28 2.56 15.71 8.33
C LYS A 28 3.55 14.55 8.13
N GLU A 29 4.55 14.43 8.99
CA GLU A 29 5.52 13.34 8.99
C GLU A 29 4.87 11.96 9.20
N PHE A 30 3.72 11.91 9.87
CA PHE A 30 2.96 10.68 10.07
C PHE A 30 2.01 10.35 8.91
N MET A 31 1.84 11.24 7.95
CA MET A 31 1.00 10.97 6.78
C MET A 31 1.75 10.10 5.75
N PRO A 32 1.03 9.26 4.98
CA PRO A 32 1.64 8.52 3.88
C PRO A 32 2.27 9.49 2.88
N LYS A 33 3.52 9.22 2.52
CA LYS A 33 4.23 9.89 1.43
C LYS A 33 3.85 9.23 0.11
N LYS A 34 4.13 9.92 -1.00
CA LYS A 34 3.90 9.35 -2.34
C LYS A 34 4.79 8.12 -2.52
N GLY A 35 4.17 6.97 -2.82
CA GLY A 35 4.86 5.69 -2.95
C GLY A 35 4.73 4.79 -1.71
N ASP A 36 4.23 5.31 -0.59
CA ASP A 36 3.96 4.50 0.60
C ASP A 36 2.79 3.56 0.35
N ILE A 37 2.94 2.33 0.84
CA ILE A 37 1.90 1.32 0.76
C ILE A 37 0.98 1.48 1.96
N ILE A 38 -0.29 1.83 1.68
CA ILE A 38 -1.33 2.05 2.69
C ILE A 38 -2.16 0.78 2.97
N THR A 39 -1.86 -0.33 2.30
CA THR A 39 -2.59 -1.58 2.55
C THR A 39 -2.31 -2.08 3.96
N PRO A 40 -3.35 -2.42 4.74
CA PRO A 40 -3.16 -3.03 6.04
C PRO A 40 -2.48 -4.39 5.92
N ARG A 41 -1.57 -4.65 6.86
CA ARG A 41 -0.91 -5.94 7.06
C ARG A 41 -0.97 -6.27 8.55
N ASP A 42 -1.18 -7.53 8.87
CA ASP A 42 -1.22 -8.00 10.26
C ASP A 42 0.21 -8.18 10.80
N CYS A 43 0.43 -7.77 12.04
CA CYS A 43 1.71 -7.96 12.71
C CYS A 43 1.96 -9.45 13.01
N ASP A 44 3.13 -9.96 12.67
CA ASP A 44 3.50 -11.37 12.89
C ASP A 44 3.69 -11.74 14.38
N LEU A 45 3.76 -10.73 15.28
CA LEU A 45 3.75 -10.95 16.73
C LEU A 45 2.35 -10.82 17.35
N CYS A 46 1.69 -9.65 17.18
CA CYS A 46 0.44 -9.35 17.91
C CYS A 46 -0.84 -9.50 17.08
N GLY A 47 -0.75 -9.75 15.77
CA GLY A 47 -1.89 -9.88 14.87
C GLY A 47 -2.68 -8.59 14.61
N TYR A 48 -2.25 -7.43 15.12
CA TYR A 48 -2.95 -6.16 14.89
C TYR A 48 -2.73 -5.68 13.44
N PRO A 49 -3.78 -5.30 12.69
CA PRO A 49 -3.65 -4.77 11.35
C PRO A 49 -3.10 -3.33 11.38
N LEU A 50 -1.97 -3.11 10.72
CA LEU A 50 -1.36 -1.79 10.59
C LEU A 50 -1.01 -1.53 9.13
N ALA A 51 -1.09 -0.27 8.69
CA ALA A 51 -0.67 0.09 7.34
C ALA A 51 0.84 -0.20 7.17
N GLU A 52 1.22 -0.81 6.04
CA GLU A 52 2.60 -1.28 5.79
C GLU A 52 3.65 -0.18 6.01
N TYR A 53 3.36 1.06 5.60
CA TYR A 53 4.28 2.20 5.78
C TYR A 53 4.57 2.61 7.23
N ARG A 54 3.79 2.10 8.21
CA ARG A 54 3.93 2.43 9.63
C ARG A 54 4.72 1.41 10.43
N GLY A 55 4.86 0.19 9.90
CA GLY A 55 5.53 -0.91 10.60
C GLY A 55 6.97 -1.12 10.15
N VAL A 56 7.60 -2.10 10.77
CA VAL A 56 8.95 -2.59 10.46
C VAL A 56 8.80 -3.85 9.61
N ILE A 57 9.50 -3.90 8.48
CA ILE A 57 9.52 -5.07 7.59
C ILE A 57 10.90 -5.71 7.66
N GLU A 58 10.95 -7.02 7.84
CA GLU A 58 12.17 -7.80 7.85
C GLU A 58 12.07 -8.95 6.85
N ALA A 59 13.13 -9.24 6.08
CA ALA A 59 13.11 -10.36 5.15
C ALA A 59 13.23 -11.69 5.91
N ILE A 60 12.39 -12.67 5.55
CA ILE A 60 12.45 -14.02 6.11
C ILE A 60 13.68 -14.73 5.52
N PRO A 61 14.59 -15.26 6.35
CA PRO A 61 15.69 -16.07 5.87
C PRO A 61 15.18 -17.29 5.09
N GLN A 62 15.77 -17.59 3.93
CA GLN A 62 15.34 -18.74 3.10
C GLN A 62 15.36 -20.06 3.88
N ALA A 63 16.29 -20.22 4.82
CA ALA A 63 16.41 -21.40 5.67
C ALA A 63 15.20 -21.62 6.61
N GLN A 64 14.38 -20.58 6.85
CA GLN A 64 13.21 -20.65 7.73
C GLN A 64 11.89 -20.86 6.96
N LEU A 65 11.91 -20.75 5.63
CA LEU A 65 10.76 -21.03 4.79
C LEU A 65 10.58 -22.54 4.63
N ALA A 66 9.36 -23.03 4.79
CA ALA A 66 9.07 -24.43 4.48
C ALA A 66 9.28 -24.71 2.99
N GLU A 67 9.64 -25.93 2.60
CA GLU A 67 9.86 -26.30 1.19
C GLU A 67 8.64 -25.96 0.31
N ALA A 68 7.42 -26.18 0.83
CA ALA A 68 6.18 -25.82 0.15
C ALA A 68 6.03 -24.30 -0.04
N GLU A 69 6.45 -23.48 0.92
CA GLU A 69 6.42 -22.01 0.81
C GLU A 69 7.49 -21.52 -0.16
N GLN A 70 8.67 -22.14 -0.16
CA GLN A 70 9.73 -21.82 -1.12
C GLN A 70 9.25 -22.06 -2.56
N THR A 71 8.58 -23.19 -2.84
CA THR A 71 8.01 -23.42 -4.18
C THR A 71 6.97 -22.37 -4.55
N GLN A 72 6.08 -21.98 -3.63
CA GLN A 72 5.11 -20.91 -3.88
C GLN A 72 5.79 -19.56 -4.13
N VAL A 73 6.82 -19.21 -3.36
CA VAL A 73 7.62 -17.99 -3.58
C VAL A 73 8.27 -18.01 -4.96
N THR A 74 8.84 -19.14 -5.40
CA THR A 74 9.44 -19.24 -6.75
C THR A 74 8.41 -19.12 -7.87
N GLN A 75 7.20 -19.66 -7.69
CA GLN A 75 6.11 -19.50 -8.65
C GLN A 75 5.64 -18.05 -8.71
N LEU A 76 5.40 -17.43 -7.56
CA LEU A 76 4.91 -16.06 -7.49
C LEU A 76 5.93 -15.05 -8.02
N THR A 77 7.22 -15.26 -7.77
CA THR A 77 8.28 -14.44 -8.35
C THR A 77 8.34 -14.56 -9.87
N ALA A 78 8.17 -15.76 -10.43
CA ALA A 78 8.07 -15.96 -11.87
C ALA A 78 6.83 -15.27 -12.47
N GLU A 79 5.68 -15.34 -11.80
CA GLU A 79 4.46 -14.63 -12.22
C GLU A 79 4.65 -13.11 -12.22
N VAL A 80 5.24 -12.55 -11.16
CA VAL A 80 5.55 -11.12 -11.08
C VAL A 80 6.49 -10.70 -12.22
N ALA A 81 7.52 -11.49 -12.53
CA ALA A 81 8.42 -11.23 -13.64
C ALA A 81 7.66 -11.23 -14.99
N ALA A 82 6.80 -12.21 -15.23
CA ALA A 82 6.00 -12.30 -16.44
C ALA A 82 5.04 -11.11 -16.61
N ILE A 83 4.39 -10.65 -15.54
CA ILE A 83 3.50 -9.47 -15.59
C ILE A 83 4.31 -8.20 -15.87
N ASN A 84 5.49 -8.05 -15.26
CA ASN A 84 6.38 -6.91 -15.53
C ASN A 84 6.80 -6.87 -17.00
N GLU A 85 7.15 -8.02 -17.60
CA GLU A 85 7.47 -8.09 -19.02
C GLU A 85 6.29 -7.67 -19.91
N GLN A 86 5.06 -8.06 -19.56
CA GLN A 86 3.85 -7.64 -20.29
C GLN A 86 3.61 -6.13 -20.20
N ILE A 87 3.83 -5.54 -19.02
CA ILE A 87 3.72 -4.09 -18.80
C ILE A 87 4.77 -3.35 -19.63
N LEU A 88 6.02 -3.81 -19.63
CA LEU A 88 7.08 -3.21 -20.44
C LEU A 88 6.77 -3.31 -21.94
N ALA A 89 6.30 -4.46 -22.41
CA ALA A 89 5.86 -4.62 -23.80
C ALA A 89 4.73 -3.66 -24.15
N TYR A 90 3.74 -3.50 -23.27
CA TYR A 90 2.68 -2.51 -23.45
C TYR A 90 3.22 -1.08 -23.50
N GLU A 91 4.12 -0.69 -22.60
CA GLU A 91 4.70 0.65 -22.58
C GLU A 91 5.51 0.94 -23.85
N THR A 92 6.26 -0.03 -24.36
CA THR A 92 6.99 0.12 -25.63
C THR A 92 6.04 0.32 -26.81
N THR A 93 4.95 -0.45 -26.89
CA THR A 93 3.96 -0.34 -27.99
C THR A 93 3.16 0.95 -27.93
N VAL A 94 2.83 1.46 -26.73
CA VAL A 94 2.14 2.75 -26.56
C VAL A 94 3.04 3.92 -26.92
N ASN A 95 4.33 3.85 -26.63
CA ASN A 95 5.28 4.91 -26.96
C ASN A 95 5.62 4.98 -28.46
N ASP A 96 5.32 3.91 -29.22
CA ASP A 96 5.45 3.92 -30.67
C ASP A 96 4.33 4.75 -31.35
N LYS A 97 4.73 5.89 -31.91
CA LYS A 97 3.86 6.82 -32.64
C LYS A 97 3.24 6.19 -33.89
N ALA A 98 3.90 5.22 -34.53
CA ALA A 98 3.34 4.53 -35.70
C ALA A 98 2.17 3.64 -35.27
N HIS A 99 2.35 2.85 -34.22
CA HIS A 99 1.31 2.00 -33.66
C HIS A 99 0.11 2.81 -33.15
N GLN A 100 0.34 3.92 -32.43
CA GLN A 100 -0.74 4.79 -31.96
C GLN A 100 -1.62 5.36 -33.08
N LYS A 101 -1.06 5.64 -34.27
CA LYS A 101 -1.82 6.19 -35.41
C LYS A 101 -2.73 5.15 -36.06
N THR A 102 -2.41 3.87 -35.94
CA THR A 102 -3.19 2.76 -36.52
C THR A 102 -4.39 2.34 -35.67
N LEU A 103 -4.34 2.57 -34.36
CA LEU A 103 -5.36 2.10 -33.42
C LEU A 103 -6.62 2.97 -33.42
N THR A 104 -7.78 2.32 -33.45
CA THR A 104 -9.08 2.97 -33.24
C THR A 104 -9.26 3.43 -31.79
N ARG A 105 -10.17 4.38 -31.56
CA ARG A 105 -10.48 4.86 -30.20
C ARG A 105 -10.96 3.74 -29.27
N GLN A 106 -11.71 2.76 -29.80
CA GLN A 106 -12.18 1.61 -29.04
C GLN A 106 -11.03 0.68 -28.63
N GLN A 107 -10.12 0.38 -29.57
CA GLN A 107 -8.94 -0.43 -29.29
C GLN A 107 -8.02 0.24 -28.25
N LYS A 108 -7.81 1.56 -28.35
CA LYS A 108 -7.04 2.31 -27.33
C LYS A 108 -7.65 2.21 -25.94
N LYS A 109 -8.98 2.30 -25.85
CA LYS A 109 -9.70 2.18 -24.56
C LYS A 109 -9.56 0.76 -23.99
N GLN A 110 -9.65 -0.27 -24.83
CA GLN A 110 -9.46 -1.66 -24.42
C GLN A 110 -8.03 -1.90 -23.93
N ALA A 111 -7.04 -1.42 -24.69
CA ALA A 111 -5.62 -1.49 -24.35
C ALA A 111 -5.31 -0.80 -23.01
N SER A 112 -5.84 0.40 -22.77
CA SER A 112 -5.66 1.09 -21.48
C SER A 112 -6.31 0.36 -20.31
N ALA A 113 -7.48 -0.24 -20.52
CA ALA A 113 -8.16 -1.02 -19.48
C ALA A 113 -7.40 -2.30 -19.14
N GLN A 114 -6.83 -2.97 -20.15
CA GLN A 114 -5.97 -4.14 -19.94
C GLN A 114 -4.70 -3.77 -19.16
N TYR A 115 -4.06 -2.65 -19.49
CA TYR A 115 -2.89 -2.17 -18.73
C TYR A 115 -3.23 -1.87 -17.26
N GLU A 116 -4.36 -1.21 -17.00
CA GLU A 116 -4.82 -0.98 -15.61
C GLU A 116 -5.05 -2.31 -14.86
N GLN A 117 -5.60 -3.32 -15.54
CA GLN A 117 -5.75 -4.67 -14.97
C GLN A 117 -4.41 -5.32 -14.65
N LEU A 118 -3.43 -5.24 -15.56
CA LEU A 118 -2.07 -5.75 -15.34
C LEU A 118 -1.38 -5.06 -14.17
N GLN A 119 -1.53 -3.73 -14.04
CA GLN A 119 -0.98 -2.99 -12.89
C GLN A 119 -1.60 -3.44 -11.57
N LYS A 120 -2.93 -3.67 -11.54
CA LYS A 120 -3.61 -4.20 -10.34
C LYS A 120 -3.13 -5.61 -9.99
N GLN A 121 -3.03 -6.49 -10.98
CA GLN A 121 -2.52 -7.84 -10.79
C GLN A 121 -1.09 -7.83 -10.27
N LEU A 122 -0.22 -6.99 -10.84
CA LEU A 122 1.15 -6.82 -10.38
C LEU A 122 1.21 -6.37 -8.91
N PHE A 123 0.37 -5.41 -8.54
CA PHE A 123 0.29 -4.92 -7.16
C PHE A 123 -0.14 -6.03 -6.19
N GLU A 124 -1.21 -6.76 -6.51
CA GLU A 124 -1.73 -7.87 -5.69
C GLU A 124 -0.70 -8.98 -5.53
N LYS A 125 -0.01 -9.37 -6.61
CA LYS A 125 1.01 -10.42 -6.60
C LYS A 125 2.25 -10.00 -5.82
N ASN A 126 2.69 -8.75 -5.94
CA ASN A 126 3.77 -8.22 -5.11
C ASN A 126 3.40 -8.18 -3.63
N GLN A 127 2.15 -7.83 -3.30
CA GLN A 127 1.64 -7.89 -1.93
C GLN A 127 1.65 -9.32 -1.37
N GLN A 128 1.19 -10.30 -2.16
CA GLN A 128 1.25 -11.71 -1.79
C GLN A 128 2.70 -12.18 -1.60
N LEU A 129 3.61 -11.83 -2.50
CA LEU A 129 5.02 -12.20 -2.43
C LEU A 129 5.64 -11.66 -1.13
N LYS A 130 5.45 -10.37 -0.84
CA LYS A 130 5.93 -9.74 0.39
C LYS A 130 5.42 -10.44 1.64
N LYS A 131 4.14 -10.82 1.69
CA LYS A 131 3.57 -11.54 2.84
C LYS A 131 4.26 -12.88 3.09
N MET A 132 4.70 -13.57 2.04
CA MET A 132 5.39 -14.86 2.16
C MET A 132 6.91 -14.71 2.40
N THR A 133 7.53 -13.60 2.00
CA THR A 133 8.99 -13.45 2.05
C THR A 133 9.49 -12.48 3.12
N SER A 134 8.60 -11.81 3.84
CA SER A 134 8.98 -10.84 4.87
C SER A 134 8.08 -10.94 6.08
N TRP A 135 8.61 -10.69 7.27
CA TRP A 135 7.83 -10.40 8.47
C TRP A 135 7.46 -8.91 8.53
N PHE A 136 6.40 -8.61 9.28
CA PHE A 136 5.89 -7.28 9.55
C PHE A 136 5.58 -7.10 11.03
N PHE A 137 6.10 -6.02 11.59
CA PHE A 137 5.96 -5.68 13.00
C PHE A 137 5.40 -4.27 13.16
N CYS A 138 4.60 -4.02 14.19
CA CYS A 138 4.07 -2.67 14.45
C CYS A 138 5.18 -1.66 14.79
N ASN A 139 6.25 -2.11 15.43
CA ASN A 139 7.41 -1.31 15.85
C ASN A 139 8.64 -2.22 16.08
N TYR A 140 9.78 -1.63 16.43
CA TYR A 140 11.02 -2.36 16.72
C TYR A 140 10.95 -3.22 17.99
N ASP A 141 10.09 -2.86 18.95
CA ASP A 141 9.91 -3.64 20.19
C ASP A 141 9.26 -5.00 19.86
N HIS A 142 8.21 -5.01 19.04
CA HIS A 142 7.58 -6.24 18.57
C HIS A 142 8.55 -7.10 17.75
N GLN A 143 9.40 -6.49 16.93
CA GLN A 143 10.45 -7.22 16.22
C GLN A 143 11.41 -7.89 17.22
N ALA A 144 11.90 -7.14 18.22
CA ALA A 144 12.83 -7.66 19.23
C ALA A 144 12.20 -8.78 20.07
N ASP A 145 10.94 -8.64 20.49
CA ASP A 145 10.22 -9.63 21.28
C ASP A 145 9.92 -10.91 20.48
N PHE A 146 9.63 -10.78 19.17
CA PHE A 146 9.49 -11.92 18.26
C PHE A 146 10.78 -12.74 18.19
N HIS A 147 11.93 -12.10 17.97
CA HIS A 147 13.25 -12.77 17.96
C HIS A 147 13.64 -13.34 19.32
N ALA A 148 13.17 -12.73 20.41
CA ALA A 148 13.39 -13.22 21.77
C ALA A 148 12.44 -14.36 22.18
N ASN A 149 11.55 -14.82 21.29
CA ASN A 149 10.47 -15.78 21.58
C ASN A 149 9.62 -15.39 22.79
N ARG A 150 9.40 -14.09 22.99
CA ARG A 150 8.47 -13.61 24.01
C ARG A 150 7.06 -13.64 23.45
N ALA A 151 6.12 -14.18 24.23
CA ALA A 151 4.72 -14.18 23.84
C ALA A 151 4.19 -12.72 23.77
N PRO A 152 3.27 -12.43 22.83
CA PRO A 152 2.57 -11.14 22.77
C PRO A 152 1.71 -10.88 24.00
#